data_AF-A0A8S2TT07-F1
#
_entry.id   AF-A0A8S2TT07-F1
#
_cell.length_a   1.000
_cell.length_b   1.000
_cell.length_c   1.000
_cell.angle_alpha   90.00
_cell.angle_beta   90.00
_cell.angle_gamma   90.00
#
_symmetry.space_group_name_H-M   'P 1'
#
loop_
_entity.id
_entity.type
_entity.pdbx_description
1 polymer ?
#
loop_
_entity_poly.entity_id
_entity_poly.type
_entity_poly.pdbx_seq_one_letter_code
_entity_poly.pdbx_strand_id
1 'polypeptide(L)' 'MNTMFLVKEIKKSAKNSHLWEVELTLIDDSDPQLAALAHRMKEHLSESTGWQRLGDWLLNIGQYQQAEELY' A
#
# COMPACT_ATOMS: atom_id res chain seq x y z
N MET A 1 -9.83 -10.39 -11.84
CA MET A 1 -8.63 -10.63 -11.01
C MET A 1 -8.05 -9.28 -10.66
N ASN A 2 -7.75 -9.03 -9.39
CA ASN A 2 -7.11 -7.80 -8.97
C ASN A 2 -5.76 -8.14 -8.38
N THR A 3 -4.70 -7.77 -9.08
CA THR A 3 -3.32 -8.08 -8.72
C THR A 3 -2.80 -7.04 -7.73
N MET A 4 -2.21 -7.46 -6.62
CA MET A 4 -1.58 -6.56 -5.65
C MET A 4 -0.06 -6.74 -5.68
N PHE A 5 0.65 -5.61 -5.59
CA PHE A 5 2.11 -5.57 -5.60
C PHE A 5 2.62 -4.88 -4.34
N LEU A 6 3.66 -5.45 -3.74
CA LEU A 6 4.46 -4.79 -2.71
C LEU A 6 5.52 -3.94 -3.41
N VAL A 7 5.57 -2.66 -3.07
CA VAL A 7 6.66 -1.77 -3.47
C VAL A 7 7.85 -2.02 -2.55
N LYS A 8 8.95 -2.53 -3.10
CA LYS A 8 10.19 -2.80 -2.37
C LYS A 8 11.10 -1.57 -2.33
N GLU A 9 11.36 -1.01 -3.50
CA GLU A 9 12.28 0.11 -3.67
C GLU A 9 11.75 1.06 -4.74
N ILE A 10 11.91 2.36 -4.51
CA ILE A 10 11.72 3.41 -5.50
C ILE A 10 13.03 4.17 -5.60
N LYS A 11 13.67 4.13 -6.78
CA LYS A 11 14.95 4.81 -7.02
C LYS A 11 14.97 5.54 -8.35
N LYS A 12 15.84 6.55 -8.47
CA LYS A 12 16.07 7.19 -9.77
C LYS A 12 16.77 6.22 -10.71
N SER A 13 16.33 6.19 -11.96
CA SER A 13 16.98 5.36 -12.98
C SER A 13 18.40 5.85 -13.21
N ALA A 14 19.36 4.93 -13.14
CA ALA A 14 20.75 5.22 -13.49
C ALA A 14 20.91 5.61 -14.98
N LYS A 15 19.95 5.20 -15.83
CA LYS A 15 19.97 5.46 -17.28
C LYS A 15 19.35 6.80 -17.67
N ASN A 16 18.43 7.32 -16.86
CA ASN A 16 17.75 8.59 -17.12
C ASN A 16 17.30 9.23 -15.81
N SER A 17 17.86 10.39 -15.47
CA SER A 17 17.57 11.13 -14.23
C SER A 17 16.13 11.62 -14.10
N HIS A 18 15.35 11.61 -15.19
CA HIS A 18 13.93 11.95 -15.21
C HIS A 18 13.01 10.73 -15.04
N LEU A 19 13.56 9.51 -15.02
CA LEU A 19 12.80 8.28 -14.81
C LEU A 19 13.05 7.73 -13.41
N TRP A 20 12.00 7.14 -12.85
CA TRP A 20 12.04 6.38 -11.60
C TRP A 20 11.84 4.91 -11.91
N GLU A 21 12.66 4.08 -11.28
CA GLU A 21 12.55 2.63 -11.28
C GLU A 21 11.88 2.20 -9.97
N VAL A 22 10.85 1.37 -10.09
CA VAL A 22 10.12 0.83 -8.95
C VAL A 22 10.25 -0.69 -8.98
N GLU A 23 10.83 -1.24 -7.92
CA GLU A 23 10.87 -2.68 -7.72
C GLU A 23 9.56 -3.15 -7.09
N LEU A 24 8.83 -4.00 -7.81
CA LEU A 24 7.54 -4.54 -7.41
C LEU A 24 7.67 -6.05 -7.21
N THR A 25 7.10 -6.56 -6.12
CA THR A 25 6.92 -8.01 -5.90
C THR A 25 5.44 -8.32 -5.91
N LEU A 26 5.02 -9.34 -6.65
CA LEU A 26 3.65 -9.84 -6.57
C LEU A 26 3.38 -10.32 -5.14
N ILE A 27 2.31 -9.82 -4.52
CA ILE A 27 2.00 -10.20 -3.14
C ILE A 27 1.67 -11.70 -3.05
N ASP A 28 1.01 -12.26 -4.06
CA ASP A 28 0.67 -13.69 -4.10
C ASP A 28 1.90 -14.59 -4.24
N ASP A 29 2.99 -14.09 -4.83
CA ASP A 29 4.28 -14.80 -4.90
C ASP A 29 5.16 -14.57 -3.66
N SER A 30 4.65 -13.81 -2.67
CA SER A 30 5.36 -13.46 -1.44
C SER A 30 4.91 -14.34 -0.26
N ASP A 31 5.09 -13.86 0.97
CA ASP A 31 4.68 -14.57 2.17
C ASP A 31 3.14 -14.77 2.19
N PRO A 32 2.62 -16.00 2.35
CA PRO A 32 1.18 -16.28 2.40
C PRO A 32 0.42 -15.47 3.46
N GLN A 33 1.07 -15.13 4.59
CA GLN A 33 0.48 -14.27 5.62
C GLN A 33 0.36 -12.83 5.14
N LEU A 34 1.36 -12.34 4.40
CA LEU A 34 1.33 -11.02 3.80
C LEU A 34 0.24 -10.92 2.74
N ALA A 35 0.06 -11.97 1.94
CA ALA A 35 -1.03 -12.04 0.96
C ALA A 35 -2.40 -11.99 1.64
N ALA A 36 -2.61 -12.79 2.69
CA ALA A 36 -3.85 -12.77 3.46
C ALA A 36 -4.13 -11.40 4.10
N LEU A 37 -3.09 -10.75 4.64
CA LEU A 37 -3.20 -9.40 5.20
C LEU A 37 -3.61 -8.39 4.12
N ALA A 38 -2.91 -8.34 2.99
CA ALA A 38 -3.20 -7.42 1.90
C ALA A 38 -4.61 -7.59 1.35
N HIS A 39 -5.09 -8.84 1.24
CA HIS A 39 -6.47 -9.11 0.84
C HIS A 39 -7.49 -8.57 1.85
N ARG A 40 -7.29 -8.80 3.15
CA ARG A 40 -8.17 -8.24 4.19
C ARG A 40 -8.17 -6.71 4.21
N MET A 41 -6.99 -6.10 4.08
CA MET A 41 -6.84 -4.65 3.97
C MET A 41 -7.70 -4.11 2.82
N LYS A 42 -7.61 -4.74 1.65
CA LYS A 42 -8.34 -4.31 0.48
C LYS A 42 -9.86 -4.41 0.65
N GLU A 43 -10.36 -5.49 1.27
CA GLU A 43 -11.78 -5.65 1.56
C GLU A 43 -12.30 -4.59 2.52
N HIS A 44 -11.52 -4.20 3.53
CA HIS A 44 -11.89 -3.12 4.44
C HIS A 44 -11.83 -1.73 3.79
N LEU A 45 -10.93 -1.54 2.84
CA LEU A 45 -10.65 -0.24 2.23
C LEU A 45 -11.39 -0.02 0.90
N SER A 46 -12.32 -0.90 0.52
CA SER A 46 -13.06 -0.78 -0.73
C SER A 46 -14.18 0.25 -0.69
N GLU A 47 -14.66 0.66 0.49
CA GLU A 47 -15.79 1.58 0.62
C GLU A 47 -15.40 3.07 0.59
N SER A 48 -14.20 3.41 1.09
CA SER A 48 -13.69 4.78 1.10
C SER A 48 -12.68 5.03 -0.02
N THR A 49 -12.56 6.30 -0.45
CA THR A 49 -11.65 6.71 -1.54
C THR A 49 -10.69 7.81 -1.09
N GLY A 50 -9.58 7.98 -1.82
CA GLY A 50 -8.57 9.01 -1.52
C GLY A 50 -7.99 8.94 -0.11
N TRP A 51 -7.78 10.11 0.49
CA TRP A 51 -7.20 10.29 1.83
C TRP A 51 -8.09 9.71 2.95
N GLN A 52 -9.41 9.75 2.79
CA GLN A 52 -10.35 9.20 3.77
C GLN A 52 -10.09 7.70 3.99
N ARG A 53 -9.80 6.96 2.90
CA ARG A 53 -9.44 5.54 2.96
C ARG A 53 -8.22 5.30 3.84
N LEU A 54 -7.20 6.15 3.72
CA LEU A 54 -5.99 6.04 4.52
C LEU A 54 -6.26 6.43 5.99
N GLY A 55 -7.08 7.46 6.22
CA GLY A 55 -7.50 7.86 7.57
C GLY A 55 -8.25 6.73 8.29
N ASP A 56 -9.28 6.18 7.66
CA ASP A 56 -10.06 5.04 8.17
C ASP A 56 -9.16 3.83 8.48
N TRP A 57 -8.16 3.57 7.62
CA TRP A 57 -7.19 2.51 7.86
C TRP A 57 -6.35 2.75 9.11
N LEU A 58 -5.78 3.96 9.24
CA LEU A 58 -4.93 4.33 10.37
C LEU A 58 -5.70 4.22 11.69
N LEU A 59 -6.97 4.64 11.71
CA LEU A 59 -7.86 4.44 12.86
C LEU A 59 -8.03 2.95 13.20
N ASN A 60 -8.27 2.11 12.20
CA ASN A 60 -8.48 0.66 12.38
C ASN A 60 -7.23 -0.06 12.91
N ILE A 61 -6.02 0.37 12.54
CA ILE A 61 -4.76 -0.21 13.05
C ILE A 61 -4.22 0.50 14.30
N GLY A 62 -4.98 1.42 14.89
CA GLY A 62 -4.62 2.12 16.12
C GLY A 62 -3.57 3.22 15.96
N GLN A 63 -3.28 3.65 14.73
CA GLN A 63 -2.37 4.75 14.41
C GLN A 63 -3.08 6.11 14.50
N TYR A 64 -3.68 6.41 15.66
CA TYR A 64 -4.58 7.56 15.83
C TYR A 64 -3.90 8.91 15.56
N GLN A 65 -2.65 9.09 15.99
CA GLN A 65 -1.92 10.35 15.76
C GLN A 65 -1.72 10.62 14.27
N GLN A 66 -1.34 9.60 13.49
CA GLN A 66 -1.16 9.74 12.05
C GLN A 66 -2.50 9.96 11.35
N ALA A 67 -3.59 9.36 11.85
CA ALA A 67 -4.93 9.62 11.34
C ALA A 67 -5.36 11.07 11.59
N GLU A 68 -5.04 11.62 12.77
CA GLU A 68 -5.32 13.01 13.11
C GLU A 68 -4.52 14.00 12.25
N GLU A 69 -3.25 13.72 11.96
CA GLU A 69 -2.44 14.55 11.05
C GLU A 69 -2.95 14.53 9.60
N LEU A 70 -3.74 13.53 9.23
CA LEU A 70 -4.24 13.33 7.87
C LEU A 70 -5.58 14.05 7.60
N TYR A 71 -6.41 14.25 8.63
CA TYR A 71 -7.71 14.92 8.54
C TYR A 71 -7.58 16.45 8.65
#